data_AF-A0A349MF00-F1
#
_entry.id   AF-A0A349MF00-F1
#
_cell.length_a   1.000
_cell.length_b   1.000
_cell.length_c   1.000
_cell.angle_alpha   90.00
_cell.angle_beta   90.00
_cell.angle_gamma   90.00
#
_symmetry.space_group_name_H-M   'P 1'
#
loop_
_entity.id
_entity.type
_entity.pdbx_description
1 polymer ?
#
loop_
_entity_poly.entity_id
_entity_poly.type
_entity_poly.pdbx_seq_one_letter_code
_entity_poly.pdbx_strand_id
1 'polypeptide(L)'
;MKSSVNSDGVFDRLSGLVFLVLAVILLITCRDYGYSYDEVWQNRYYGKAVVSFYATYGVDDRATHYLDLHLFGGLYDAISEVVAWFLPVDGHTTRRLLNALTGFVCLVGAWKTGRYMAGPKGGFWSLICLASIPVFYGHMFINAKDIPVATGTIWTLYFLIRAAENPLRVPNSLLIKLGLAMALALGVRIGTIILLVYAGLALILGLMIHDRQHAGKYNLLSLLRAAALPRIIGLPLLVAFSMVAAFWPAFLVNPSVIFAALGTSMRHPWGKSVLFKGEYVYSSNLPWDYLPVYIAVNLPDILTILAVPILVWSMIAFYRSWQRLHARQAVGWSLLLVATLLPPLIIIIQHTMIYDGMRHMMFIVPPFAVLTGIALASWGDILARSRRVLRIVLAGSFSVYFLHHVFIMIQLHPYEYTFYNHFAGGMPRAATQFETDYWITSYREAALKIIDYAREIAEKEKVAFEKRPFTVGVIYVPENLKPFLPGNFSVVEISKNNECDFLVATTRWRGDKTSPPWPIIGRVERLGMTFAVIKSRLY
;
A
#
# COMPACT_ATOMS: atom_id res chain seq x y z
N MET A 1 39.63 1.26 13.49
CA MET A 1 39.03 2.28 12.60
C MET A 1 39.09 1.98 11.10
N LYS A 2 40.00 1.13 10.57
CA LYS A 2 40.03 0.79 9.12
C LYS A 2 38.97 -0.24 8.65
N SER A 3 38.28 -0.96 9.55
CA SER A 3 37.31 -2.00 9.18
C SER A 3 35.87 -1.51 8.92
N SER A 4 35.47 -0.33 9.43
CA SER A 4 34.10 0.18 9.27
C SER A 4 33.85 0.82 7.90
N VAL A 5 34.87 1.47 7.32
CA VAL A 5 34.74 2.16 6.02
C VAL A 5 34.50 1.17 4.87
N ASN A 6 35.03 -0.05 4.96
CA ASN A 6 34.88 -1.06 3.91
C ASN A 6 33.54 -1.80 3.98
N SER A 7 32.94 -1.94 5.18
CA SER A 7 31.62 -2.56 5.34
C SER A 7 30.48 -1.68 4.84
N ASP A 8 30.62 -0.36 4.95
CA ASP A 8 29.56 0.59 4.61
C ASP A 8 29.28 0.62 3.09
N GLY A 9 30.32 0.57 2.27
CA GLY A 9 30.19 0.43 0.82
C GLY A 9 29.65 -0.92 0.35
N VAL A 10 29.70 -1.97 1.19
CA VAL A 10 29.12 -3.28 0.85
C VAL A 10 27.60 -3.22 0.93
N PHE A 11 27.03 -2.69 2.02
CA PHE A 11 25.57 -2.63 2.18
C PHE A 11 24.89 -1.70 1.17
N ASP A 12 25.57 -0.64 0.72
CA ASP A 12 25.05 0.20 -0.38
C ASP A 12 25.06 -0.56 -1.71
N ARG A 13 26.13 -1.31 -2.03
CA ARG A 13 26.18 -2.17 -3.22
C ARG A 13 25.13 -3.27 -3.19
N LEU A 14 24.94 -3.92 -2.03
CA LEU A 14 23.88 -4.91 -1.83
C LEU A 14 22.49 -4.30 -1.98
N SER A 15 22.25 -3.10 -1.44
CA SER A 15 20.98 -2.38 -1.65
C SER A 15 20.74 -2.11 -3.14
N GLY A 16 21.79 -1.68 -3.87
CA GLY A 16 21.72 -1.49 -5.32
C GLY A 16 21.38 -2.77 -6.08
N LEU A 17 21.98 -3.91 -5.70
CA LEU A 17 21.65 -5.22 -6.28
C LEU A 17 20.20 -5.62 -6.00
N VAL A 18 19.72 -5.43 -4.77
CA VAL A 18 18.31 -5.71 -4.41
C VAL A 18 17.36 -4.85 -5.23
N PHE A 19 17.64 -3.54 -5.40
CA PHE A 19 16.83 -2.69 -6.27
C PHE A 19 16.82 -3.14 -7.72
N LEU A 20 17.97 -3.57 -8.26
CA LEU A 20 18.05 -4.09 -9.62
C LEU A 20 17.21 -5.36 -9.78
N VAL A 21 17.37 -6.32 -8.87
CA VAL A 21 16.61 -7.58 -8.87
C VAL A 21 15.11 -7.29 -8.74
N LEU A 22 14.70 -6.43 -7.81
CA LEU A 22 13.29 -6.05 -7.65
C LEU A 22 12.77 -5.34 -8.91
N ALA A 23 13.52 -4.43 -9.52
CA ALA A 23 13.08 -3.77 -10.75
C ALA A 23 12.85 -4.77 -11.88
N VAL A 24 13.72 -5.77 -12.05
CA VAL A 24 13.54 -6.85 -13.03
C VAL A 24 12.30 -7.68 -12.71
N ILE A 25 12.13 -8.11 -11.45
CA ILE A 25 10.97 -8.89 -11.00
C ILE A 25 9.67 -8.12 -11.26
N LEU A 26 9.60 -6.85 -10.84
CA LEU A 26 8.42 -6.01 -11.04
C LEU A 26 8.05 -5.90 -12.52
N LEU A 27 9.02 -5.79 -13.43
CA LEU A 27 8.77 -5.68 -14.87
C LEU A 27 8.27 -7.01 -15.47
N ILE A 28 8.79 -8.15 -15.03
CA ILE A 28 8.38 -9.47 -15.56
C ILE A 28 7.02 -9.91 -14.98
N THR A 29 6.71 -9.57 -13.72
CA THR A 29 5.50 -10.05 -13.05
C THR A 29 4.32 -9.08 -13.10
N CYS A 30 4.48 -7.84 -13.60
CA CYS A 30 3.41 -6.84 -13.58
C CYS A 30 2.14 -7.27 -14.33
N ARG A 31 2.27 -8.17 -15.32
CA ARG A 31 1.17 -8.65 -16.16
C ARG A 31 0.39 -9.80 -15.54
N ASP A 32 0.91 -10.43 -14.49
CA ASP A 32 0.33 -11.63 -13.91
C ASP A 32 -0.91 -11.35 -13.07
N TYR A 33 -0.95 -10.19 -12.40
CA TYR A 33 -2.06 -9.74 -11.57
C TYR A 33 -3.34 -9.49 -12.39
N GLY A 34 -4.48 -10.02 -11.94
CA GLY A 34 -5.79 -9.70 -12.51
C GLY A 34 -6.27 -8.28 -12.20
N TYR A 35 -7.39 -7.87 -12.80
CA TYR A 35 -7.96 -6.55 -12.57
C TYR A 35 -8.55 -6.45 -11.18
N SER A 36 -8.15 -5.43 -10.42
CA SER A 36 -8.65 -5.22 -9.06
C SER A 36 -10.04 -4.61 -9.09
N TYR A 37 -10.84 -4.89 -8.05
CA TYR A 37 -12.24 -4.47 -7.92
C TYR A 37 -12.47 -2.98 -8.27
N ASP A 38 -11.58 -2.09 -7.81
CA ASP A 38 -11.75 -0.65 -7.99
C ASP A 38 -11.23 -0.13 -9.35
N GLU A 39 -10.40 -0.91 -10.05
CA GLU A 39 -9.64 -0.44 -11.20
C GLU A 39 -10.54 -0.01 -12.35
N VAL A 40 -11.65 -0.73 -12.60
CA VAL A 40 -12.59 -0.39 -13.65
C VAL A 40 -13.20 0.99 -13.43
N TRP A 41 -13.65 1.30 -12.22
CA TRP A 41 -14.30 2.56 -11.89
C TRP A 41 -13.33 3.74 -11.88
N GLN A 42 -12.13 3.53 -11.31
CA GLN A 42 -11.09 4.55 -11.22
C GLN A 42 -10.46 4.87 -12.59
N ASN A 43 -10.11 3.84 -13.36
CA ASN A 43 -9.37 3.99 -14.62
C ASN A 43 -10.31 4.31 -15.79
N ARG A 44 -11.34 3.49 -16.01
CA ARG A 44 -12.17 3.59 -17.23
C ARG A 44 -13.04 4.86 -17.26
N TYR A 45 -13.41 5.37 -16.10
CA TYR A 45 -14.40 6.43 -16.01
C TYR A 45 -13.87 7.68 -15.30
N TYR A 46 -13.30 7.55 -14.09
CA TYR A 46 -12.92 8.74 -13.33
C TYR A 46 -11.68 9.45 -13.88
N GLY A 47 -10.57 8.73 -14.13
CA GLY A 47 -9.34 9.33 -14.69
C GLY A 47 -9.61 10.05 -16.02
N LYS A 48 -10.39 9.43 -16.91
CA LYS A 48 -10.86 10.05 -18.16
C LYS A 48 -11.72 11.28 -17.92
N ALA A 49 -12.66 11.24 -16.99
CA ALA A 49 -13.48 12.39 -16.66
C ALA A 49 -12.62 13.57 -16.15
N VAL A 50 -11.61 13.31 -15.32
CA VAL A 50 -10.70 14.37 -14.83
C VAL A 50 -9.92 15.00 -15.99
N VAL A 51 -9.40 14.18 -16.91
CA VAL A 51 -8.67 14.70 -18.08
C VAL A 51 -9.61 15.45 -19.04
N SER A 52 -10.81 14.93 -19.29
CA SER A 52 -11.83 15.58 -20.12
C SER A 52 -12.30 16.91 -19.54
N PHE A 53 -12.44 17.02 -18.22
CA PHE A 53 -12.76 18.28 -17.54
C PHE A 53 -11.76 19.38 -17.93
N TYR A 54 -10.46 19.10 -17.90
CA TYR A 54 -9.46 20.09 -18.30
C TYR A 54 -9.40 20.30 -19.81
N ALA A 55 -9.50 19.24 -20.62
CA ALA A 55 -9.44 19.34 -22.08
C ALA A 55 -10.61 20.16 -22.66
N THR A 56 -11.76 20.15 -21.96
CA THR A 56 -12.97 20.88 -22.37
C THR A 56 -13.17 22.18 -21.61
N TYR A 57 -12.18 22.63 -20.82
CA TYR A 57 -12.27 23.84 -20.00
C TYR A 57 -13.48 23.86 -19.04
N GLY A 58 -13.82 22.70 -18.48
CA GLY A 58 -14.89 22.54 -17.50
C GLY A 58 -16.28 22.32 -18.08
N VAL A 59 -16.43 22.18 -19.41
CA VAL A 59 -17.72 21.84 -20.03
C VAL A 59 -18.13 20.41 -19.70
N ASP A 60 -17.18 19.46 -19.69
CA ASP A 60 -17.40 18.11 -19.17
C ASP A 60 -17.18 18.10 -17.65
N ASP A 61 -18.25 18.24 -16.87
CA ASP A 61 -18.20 18.36 -15.42
C ASP A 61 -18.34 17.01 -14.69
N ARG A 62 -18.35 15.87 -15.39
CA ARG A 62 -18.55 14.53 -14.81
C ARG A 62 -17.61 14.25 -13.63
N ALA A 63 -16.37 14.72 -13.70
CA ALA A 63 -15.38 14.54 -12.64
C ALA A 63 -15.76 15.18 -11.30
N THR A 64 -16.71 16.12 -11.29
CA THR A 64 -17.15 16.84 -10.09
C THR A 64 -18.22 16.09 -9.29
N HIS A 65 -18.88 15.09 -9.89
CA HIS A 65 -19.99 14.35 -9.27
C HIS A 65 -19.97 12.84 -9.55
N TYR A 66 -18.92 12.31 -10.18
CA TYR A 66 -18.81 10.89 -10.50
C TYR A 66 -18.66 10.03 -9.25
N LEU A 67 -19.70 9.26 -8.93
CA LEU A 67 -19.80 8.38 -7.75
C LEU A 67 -19.32 9.10 -6.48
N ASP A 68 -18.71 8.38 -5.54
CA ASP A 68 -17.97 8.95 -4.42
C ASP A 68 -16.55 9.39 -4.81
N LEU A 69 -16.08 9.05 -6.02
CA LEU A 69 -14.72 9.32 -6.48
C LEU A 69 -14.41 10.82 -6.59
N HIS A 70 -15.41 11.67 -6.84
CA HIS A 70 -15.25 13.13 -6.80
C HIS A 70 -14.82 13.67 -5.42
N LEU A 71 -14.98 12.89 -4.34
CA LEU A 71 -14.52 13.23 -2.98
C LEU A 71 -13.06 12.80 -2.74
N PHE A 72 -12.46 12.07 -3.67
CA PHE A 72 -11.05 11.73 -3.65
C PHE A 72 -10.30 12.67 -4.61
N GLY A 73 -9.01 12.90 -4.35
CA GLY A 73 -8.20 13.67 -5.29
C GLY A 73 -7.95 12.85 -6.56
N GLY A 74 -8.00 13.51 -7.72
CA GLY A 74 -7.83 12.88 -9.03
C GLY A 74 -6.38 12.80 -9.51
N LEU A 75 -5.39 13.14 -8.67
CA LEU A 75 -3.97 13.24 -9.06
C LEU A 75 -3.45 11.94 -9.67
N TYR A 76 -3.60 10.82 -8.96
CA TYR A 76 -3.05 9.55 -9.40
C TYR A 76 -3.82 8.98 -10.61
N ASP A 77 -5.14 9.21 -10.65
CA ASP A 77 -6.00 8.77 -11.75
C ASP A 77 -5.71 9.53 -13.04
N ALA A 78 -5.58 10.86 -12.97
CA ALA A 78 -5.26 11.70 -14.11
C ALA A 78 -3.85 11.41 -14.66
N ILE A 79 -2.84 11.28 -13.78
CA ILE A 79 -1.49 10.91 -14.21
C ILE A 79 -1.50 9.54 -14.90
N SER A 80 -2.23 8.57 -14.35
CA SER A 80 -2.32 7.24 -14.93
C SER A 80 -2.92 7.25 -16.33
N GLU A 81 -3.99 8.02 -16.54
CA GLU A 81 -4.64 8.15 -17.85
C GLU A 81 -3.73 8.86 -18.86
N VAL A 82 -3.08 9.97 -18.47
CA VAL A 82 -2.17 10.70 -19.37
C VAL A 82 -0.97 9.84 -19.78
N VAL A 83 -0.37 9.09 -18.86
CA VAL A 83 0.75 8.19 -19.18
C VAL A 83 0.30 7.07 -20.12
N ALA A 84 -0.93 6.57 -19.98
CA ALA A 84 -1.48 5.53 -20.84
C ALA A 84 -1.57 5.96 -22.31
N TRP A 85 -1.63 7.26 -22.62
CA TRP A 85 -1.62 7.75 -24.00
C TRP A 85 -0.26 7.62 -24.69
N PHE A 86 0.83 7.52 -23.92
CA PHE A 86 2.20 7.46 -24.46
C PHE A 86 2.78 6.05 -24.51
N LEU A 87 2.17 5.08 -23.82
CA LEU A 87 2.68 3.71 -23.77
C LEU A 87 1.96 2.81 -24.78
N PRO A 88 2.68 1.92 -25.49
CA PRO A 88 2.10 0.99 -26.45
C PRO A 88 1.50 -0.26 -25.75
N VAL A 89 0.86 -0.06 -24.60
CA VAL A 89 0.17 -1.11 -23.83
C VAL A 89 -1.19 -0.61 -23.41
N ASP A 90 -2.11 -1.51 -23.09
CA ASP A 90 -3.43 -1.12 -22.61
C ASP A 90 -3.35 -0.31 -21.30
N GLY A 91 -4.37 0.51 -21.05
CA GLY A 91 -4.41 1.40 -19.88
C GLY A 91 -4.33 0.68 -18.53
N HIS A 92 -4.72 -0.60 -18.47
CA HIS A 92 -4.65 -1.39 -17.23
C HIS A 92 -3.23 -1.87 -16.96
N THR A 93 -2.54 -2.38 -17.98
CA THR A 93 -1.11 -2.69 -17.89
C THR A 93 -0.30 -1.45 -17.54
N THR A 94 -0.63 -0.29 -18.10
CA THR A 94 -0.01 0.99 -17.73
C THR A 94 -0.18 1.29 -16.24
N ARG A 95 -1.40 1.18 -15.70
CA ARG A 95 -1.66 1.48 -14.30
C ARG A 95 -1.00 0.49 -13.35
N ARG A 96 -0.99 -0.80 -13.66
CA ARG A 96 -0.27 -1.82 -12.87
C ARG A 96 1.23 -1.51 -12.82
N LEU A 97 1.81 -1.10 -13.95
CA LEU A 97 3.19 -0.64 -14.00
C LEU A 97 3.40 0.62 -13.14
N LEU A 98 2.52 1.61 -13.23
CA LEU A 98 2.60 2.83 -12.41
C LEU A 98 2.44 2.54 -10.91
N ASN A 99 1.53 1.64 -10.53
CA ASN A 99 1.38 1.18 -9.15
C ASN A 99 2.70 0.55 -8.69
N ALA A 100 3.25 -0.36 -9.48
CA ALA A 100 4.49 -1.07 -9.15
C ALA A 100 5.68 -0.11 -9.02
N LEU A 101 5.79 0.86 -9.92
CA LEU A 101 6.78 1.93 -9.87
C LEU A 101 6.60 2.83 -8.65
N THR A 102 5.36 3.14 -8.28
CA THR A 102 5.06 3.94 -7.09
C THR A 102 5.46 3.17 -5.83
N GLY A 103 5.12 1.89 -5.75
CA GLY A 103 5.61 0.97 -4.72
C GLY A 103 7.13 0.92 -4.65
N PHE A 104 7.80 0.86 -5.80
CA PHE A 104 9.27 0.89 -5.88
C PHE A 104 9.85 2.20 -5.33
N VAL A 105 9.22 3.34 -5.64
CA VAL A 105 9.59 4.64 -5.05
C VAL A 105 9.34 4.66 -3.53
N CYS A 106 8.34 3.93 -3.03
CA CYS A 106 8.15 3.72 -1.59
C CYS A 106 9.32 2.96 -0.97
N LEU A 107 9.78 1.87 -1.60
CA LEU A 107 10.96 1.10 -1.18
C LEU A 107 12.21 1.99 -1.12
N VAL A 108 12.41 2.85 -2.12
CA VAL A 108 13.49 3.84 -2.13
C VAL A 108 13.35 4.83 -0.97
N GLY A 109 12.14 5.29 -0.67
CA GLY A 109 11.85 6.15 0.47
C GLY A 109 12.19 5.51 1.81
N ALA A 110 11.82 4.24 2.01
CA ALA A 110 12.15 3.47 3.21
C ALA A 110 13.68 3.25 3.33
N TRP A 111 14.35 2.85 2.25
CA TRP A 111 15.82 2.72 2.21
C TRP A 111 16.52 4.04 2.54
N LYS A 112 16.12 5.16 1.91
CA LYS A 112 16.70 6.48 2.19
C LYS A 112 16.48 6.91 3.63
N THR A 113 15.31 6.66 4.19
CA THR A 113 15.00 7.00 5.58
C THR A 113 15.83 6.17 6.56
N GLY A 114 15.89 4.86 6.38
CA GLY A 114 16.74 3.96 7.17
C GLY A 114 18.22 4.32 7.05
N ARG A 115 18.70 4.60 5.83
CA ARG A 115 20.07 5.03 5.56
C ARG A 115 20.40 6.35 6.23
N TYR A 116 19.49 7.31 6.13
CA TYR A 116 19.62 8.59 6.80
C TYR A 116 19.36 8.51 8.30
N MET A 117 18.92 7.41 8.88
CA MET A 117 18.85 7.28 10.34
C MET A 117 20.03 6.50 10.91
N ALA A 118 20.46 5.43 10.25
CA ALA A 118 21.45 4.50 10.82
C ALA A 118 22.52 4.04 9.83
N GLY A 119 22.77 4.82 8.78
CA GLY A 119 23.79 4.52 7.77
C GLY A 119 23.43 3.35 6.86
N PRO A 120 24.39 2.84 6.06
CA PRO A 120 24.14 1.84 5.01
C PRO A 120 23.38 0.60 5.47
N LYS A 121 23.71 0.07 6.66
CA LYS A 121 23.04 -1.10 7.24
C LYS A 121 21.57 -0.83 7.53
N GLY A 122 21.27 0.33 8.11
CA GLY A 122 19.90 0.74 8.38
C GLY A 122 19.09 0.81 7.09
N GLY A 123 19.63 1.42 6.04
CA GLY A 123 18.98 1.48 4.73
C GLY A 123 18.71 0.10 4.12
N PHE A 124 19.74 -0.77 4.11
CA PHE A 124 19.64 -2.12 3.57
C PHE A 124 18.55 -2.94 4.28
N TRP A 125 18.56 -2.98 5.62
CA TRP A 125 17.57 -3.75 6.36
C TRP A 125 16.17 -3.15 6.24
N SER A 126 16.02 -1.82 6.19
CA SER A 126 14.71 -1.20 5.94
C SER A 126 14.14 -1.60 4.57
N LEU A 127 14.99 -1.69 3.54
CA LEU A 127 14.61 -2.14 2.21
C LEU A 127 14.16 -3.61 2.23
N ILE A 128 14.99 -4.50 2.77
CA ILE A 128 14.69 -5.94 2.84
C ILE A 128 13.39 -6.19 3.61
N CYS A 129 13.22 -5.57 4.78
CA CYS A 129 12.04 -5.76 5.59
C CYS A 129 10.76 -5.28 4.88
N LEU A 130 10.79 -4.14 4.17
CA LEU A 130 9.60 -3.66 3.45
C LEU A 130 9.29 -4.52 2.22
N ALA A 131 10.32 -4.86 1.44
CA ALA A 131 10.17 -5.68 0.23
C ALA A 131 9.72 -7.12 0.54
N SER A 132 10.02 -7.62 1.74
CA SER A 132 9.64 -8.96 2.19
C SER A 132 8.29 -9.00 2.91
N ILE A 133 7.51 -7.92 2.97
CA ILE A 133 6.14 -7.98 3.53
C ILE A 133 5.20 -8.33 2.37
N PRO A 134 4.67 -9.57 2.28
CA PRO A 134 3.97 -10.04 1.09
C PRO A 134 2.72 -9.20 0.82
N VAL A 135 2.03 -8.81 1.89
CA VAL A 135 0.82 -8.01 1.78
C VAL A 135 1.09 -6.66 1.12
N PHE A 136 2.15 -5.98 1.57
CA PHE A 136 2.58 -4.71 0.96
C PHE A 136 3.03 -4.92 -0.48
N TYR A 137 3.84 -5.96 -0.74
CA TYR A 137 4.35 -6.28 -2.06
C TYR A 137 3.23 -6.54 -3.08
N GLY A 138 2.25 -7.39 -2.77
CA GLY A 138 1.12 -7.66 -3.66
C GLY A 138 0.28 -6.41 -3.93
N HIS A 139 0.10 -5.55 -2.93
CA HIS A 139 -0.58 -4.27 -3.12
C HIS A 139 0.15 -3.32 -4.06
N MET A 140 1.48 -3.43 -4.20
CA MET A 140 2.24 -2.58 -5.13
C MET A 140 1.71 -2.69 -6.56
N PHE A 141 1.06 -3.79 -6.97
CA PHE A 141 0.57 -3.95 -8.34
C PHE A 141 -0.89 -3.53 -8.52
N ILE A 142 -1.72 -3.73 -7.49
CA ILE A 142 -3.18 -3.66 -7.61
C ILE A 142 -3.82 -2.46 -6.89
N ASN A 143 -3.10 -1.81 -5.98
CA ASN A 143 -3.68 -0.80 -5.08
C ASN A 143 -3.21 0.63 -5.44
N ALA A 144 -4.02 1.29 -6.25
CA ALA A 144 -3.76 2.65 -6.73
C ALA A 144 -4.10 3.77 -5.73
N LYS A 145 -4.53 3.44 -4.50
CA LYS A 145 -4.81 4.43 -3.46
C LYS A 145 -3.81 4.33 -2.31
N ASP A 146 -3.71 3.16 -1.68
CA ASP A 146 -2.97 3.03 -0.43
C ASP A 146 -1.45 3.05 -0.63
N ILE A 147 -0.94 2.56 -1.77
CA ILE A 147 0.50 2.56 -2.08
C ILE A 147 1.04 3.96 -2.41
N PRO A 148 0.36 4.78 -3.24
CA PRO A 148 0.71 6.19 -3.39
C PRO A 148 0.71 6.95 -2.06
N VAL A 149 -0.29 6.72 -1.20
CA VAL A 149 -0.36 7.34 0.14
C VAL A 149 0.81 6.89 1.02
N ALA A 150 1.15 5.60 1.02
CA ALA A 150 2.31 5.09 1.74
C ALA A 150 3.62 5.71 1.24
N THR A 151 3.74 5.90 -0.08
CA THR A 151 4.88 6.53 -0.74
C THR A 151 5.02 8.00 -0.34
N GLY A 152 3.94 8.78 -0.47
CA GLY A 152 3.93 10.18 -0.05
C GLY A 152 4.24 10.33 1.43
N THR A 153 3.72 9.44 2.27
CA THR A 153 3.98 9.42 3.72
C THR A 153 5.46 9.20 4.03
N ILE A 154 6.09 8.12 3.53
CA ILE A 154 7.49 7.84 3.88
C ILE A 154 8.46 8.93 3.39
N TRP A 155 8.21 9.50 2.21
CA TRP A 155 9.00 10.62 1.69
C TRP A 155 8.77 11.92 2.48
N THR A 156 7.53 12.17 2.91
CA THR A 156 7.22 13.28 3.83
C THR A 156 8.00 13.13 5.13
N LEU A 157 7.99 11.95 5.75
CA LEU A 157 8.78 11.68 6.96
C LEU A 157 10.27 11.92 6.71
N TYR A 158 10.83 11.37 5.63
CA TYR A 158 12.24 11.58 5.25
C TYR A 158 12.61 13.07 5.16
N PHE A 159 11.83 13.87 4.43
CA PHE A 159 12.12 15.30 4.28
C PHE A 159 11.92 16.08 5.58
N LEU A 160 10.93 15.72 6.41
CA LEU A 160 10.74 16.33 7.73
C LEU A 160 11.93 16.05 8.67
N ILE A 161 12.46 14.83 8.69
CA ILE A 161 13.64 14.48 9.49
C ILE A 161 14.85 15.31 9.06
N ARG A 162 15.04 15.51 7.75
CA ARG A 162 16.10 16.37 7.22
C ARG A 162 15.91 17.84 7.54
N ALA A 163 14.68 18.35 7.45
CA ALA A 163 14.36 19.73 7.77
C ALA A 163 14.62 20.04 9.26
N ALA A 164 14.38 19.06 10.14
CA ALA A 164 14.55 19.21 11.58
C ALA A 164 16.01 19.31 12.05
N GLU A 165 17.00 18.92 11.22
CA GLU A 165 18.43 19.07 11.57
C GLU A 165 18.85 20.54 11.62
N ASN A 166 18.28 21.38 10.75
CA ASN A 166 18.53 22.81 10.69
C ASN A 166 17.23 23.59 10.40
N PRO A 167 16.31 23.67 11.37
CA PRO A 167 14.94 24.15 11.15
C PRO A 167 14.86 25.64 10.72
N LEU A 168 15.90 26.42 10.98
CA LEU A 168 15.94 27.85 10.60
C LEU A 168 16.50 28.10 9.19
N ARG A 169 17.17 27.12 8.59
CA ARG A 169 17.88 27.25 7.31
C ARG A 169 17.60 26.08 6.37
N VAL A 170 16.33 25.69 6.29
CA VAL A 170 15.91 24.62 5.38
C VAL A 170 15.93 25.13 3.93
N PRO A 171 16.61 24.45 3.00
CA PRO A 171 16.65 24.89 1.61
C PRO A 171 15.28 24.74 0.94
N ASN A 172 14.90 25.73 0.11
CA ASN A 172 13.62 25.72 -0.62
C ASN A 172 13.44 24.44 -1.47
N SER A 173 14.52 23.91 -2.04
CA SER A 173 14.46 22.66 -2.82
C SER A 173 14.00 21.46 -1.99
N LEU A 174 14.27 21.44 -0.68
CA LEU A 174 13.79 20.40 0.22
C LEU A 174 12.32 20.64 0.61
N LEU A 175 11.94 21.90 0.85
CA LEU A 175 10.56 22.27 1.15
C LEU A 175 9.62 22.00 -0.03
N ILE A 176 10.04 22.27 -1.26
CA ILE A 176 9.29 21.92 -2.47
C ILE A 176 9.13 20.40 -2.57
N LYS A 177 10.21 19.62 -2.37
CA LYS A 177 10.14 18.15 -2.37
C LYS A 177 9.22 17.60 -1.28
N LEU A 178 9.22 18.21 -0.10
CA LEU A 178 8.28 17.91 0.98
C LEU A 178 6.84 18.19 0.53
N GLY A 179 6.58 19.35 -0.09
CA GLY A 179 5.26 19.68 -0.64
C GLY A 179 4.79 18.71 -1.72
N LEU A 180 5.68 18.29 -2.64
CA LEU A 180 5.38 17.27 -3.66
C LEU A 180 5.08 15.90 -3.03
N ALA A 181 5.82 15.50 -2.00
CA ALA A 181 5.56 14.25 -1.28
C ALA A 181 4.21 14.29 -0.54
N MET A 182 3.87 15.42 0.07
CA MET A 182 2.57 15.65 0.70
C MET A 182 1.44 15.68 -0.35
N ALA A 183 1.68 16.29 -1.52
CA ALA A 183 0.73 16.31 -2.64
C ALA A 183 0.33 14.91 -3.09
N LEU A 184 1.30 13.99 -3.18
CA LEU A 184 1.04 12.61 -3.59
C LEU A 184 0.09 11.88 -2.62
N ALA A 185 0.20 12.14 -1.32
CA ALA A 185 -0.68 11.53 -0.32
C ALA A 185 -2.05 12.25 -0.25
N LEU A 186 -2.04 13.58 -0.13
CA LEU A 186 -3.25 14.40 0.00
C LEU A 186 -4.11 14.37 -1.27
N GLY A 187 -3.46 14.35 -2.44
CA GLY A 187 -4.09 14.29 -3.76
C GLY A 187 -4.64 12.92 -4.13
N VAL A 188 -4.47 11.92 -3.27
CA VAL A 188 -5.12 10.60 -3.39
C VAL A 188 -6.17 10.44 -2.31
N ARG A 189 -5.84 10.81 -1.06
CA ARG A 189 -6.79 10.82 0.06
C ARG A 189 -6.54 12.02 0.97
N ILE A 190 -7.55 12.87 1.10
CA ILE A 190 -7.49 14.03 1.99
C ILE A 190 -7.38 13.64 3.48
N GLY A 191 -7.84 12.45 3.85
CA GLY A 191 -7.65 11.88 5.19
C GLY A 191 -6.18 11.76 5.63
N THR A 192 -5.23 11.89 4.70
CA THR A 192 -3.79 11.98 4.99
C THR A 192 -3.37 13.35 5.56
N ILE A 193 -4.31 14.21 5.92
CA ILE A 193 -4.04 15.47 6.65
C ILE A 193 -3.26 15.26 7.96
N ILE A 194 -3.21 14.02 8.48
CA ILE A 194 -2.30 13.63 9.57
C ILE A 194 -0.82 13.94 9.28
N LEU A 195 -0.41 14.08 8.00
CA LEU A 195 0.93 14.55 7.64
C LEU A 195 1.24 15.95 8.21
N LEU A 196 0.22 16.79 8.47
CA LEU A 196 0.39 18.09 9.14
C LEU A 196 0.74 17.92 10.62
N VAL A 197 0.21 16.89 11.28
CA VAL A 197 0.59 16.53 12.65
C VAL A 197 2.06 16.14 12.68
N TYR A 198 2.52 15.38 11.68
CA TYR A 198 3.94 15.01 11.56
C TYR A 198 4.81 16.24 11.30
N ALA A 199 4.40 17.15 10.43
CA ALA A 199 5.13 18.39 10.16
C ALA A 199 5.22 19.29 11.41
N GLY A 200 4.11 19.44 12.15
CA GLY A 200 4.07 20.16 13.41
C GLY A 200 4.97 19.54 14.48
N LEU A 201 4.91 18.21 14.63
CA LEU A 201 5.78 17.48 15.56
C LEU A 201 7.27 17.65 15.23
N ALA A 202 7.63 17.53 13.95
CA ALA A 202 9.00 17.72 13.48
C ALA A 202 9.50 19.14 13.77
N LEU A 203 8.66 20.14 13.50
CA LEU A 203 8.96 21.54 13.72
C LEU A 203 9.17 21.84 15.21
N ILE A 204 8.22 21.42 16.06
CA ILE A 204 8.28 21.67 17.51
C ILE A 204 9.51 21.01 18.12
N LEU A 205 9.71 19.71 17.89
CA LEU A 205 10.85 18.98 18.45
C LEU A 205 12.19 19.49 17.90
N GLY A 206 12.27 19.78 16.60
CA GLY A 206 13.46 20.35 15.97
C GLY A 206 13.85 21.69 16.58
N LEU A 207 12.88 22.59 16.77
CA LEU A 207 13.13 23.90 17.41
C LEU A 207 13.46 23.79 18.89
N MET A 208 12.79 22.93 19.65
CA MET A 208 13.11 22.70 21.07
C MET A 208 14.55 22.20 21.24
N ILE A 209 15.00 21.31 20.37
CA ILE A 209 16.38 20.81 20.41
C ILE A 209 17.36 21.91 19.99
N HIS A 210 17.07 22.64 18.90
CA HIS A 210 17.90 23.73 18.42
C HIS A 210 18.08 24.83 19.49
N ASP A 211 17.01 25.20 20.19
CA ASP A 211 17.06 26.20 21.25
C ASP A 211 17.89 25.72 22.46
N ARG A 212 17.69 24.46 22.89
CA ARG A 212 18.50 23.85 23.96
C ARG A 212 19.98 23.75 23.61
N GLN A 213 20.32 23.47 22.35
CA GLN A 213 21.71 23.46 21.87
C GLN A 213 22.36 24.85 21.95
N HIS A 214 21.58 25.92 21.88
CA HIS A 214 22.04 27.31 21.96
C HIS A 214 21.74 27.96 23.32
N ALA A 215 21.65 27.15 24.38
CA ALA A 215 21.45 27.60 25.76
C ALA A 215 20.19 28.46 25.99
N GLY A 216 19.11 28.23 25.24
CA GLY A 216 17.86 28.98 25.41
C GLY A 216 17.94 30.44 24.97
N LYS A 217 18.93 30.78 24.11
CA LYS A 217 19.11 32.14 23.59
C LYS A 217 17.90 32.68 22.83
N TYR A 218 17.00 31.82 22.39
CA TYR A 218 15.85 32.20 21.61
C TYR A 218 14.55 31.89 22.37
N ASN A 219 13.52 32.71 22.16
CA ASN A 219 12.19 32.33 22.61
C ASN A 219 11.58 31.37 21.59
N LEU A 220 11.16 30.17 22.02
CA LEU A 220 10.53 29.17 21.15
C LEU A 220 9.37 29.76 20.33
N LEU A 221 8.56 30.64 20.95
CA LEU A 221 7.45 31.32 20.28
C LEU A 221 7.91 32.30 19.21
N SER A 222 9.05 32.97 19.40
CA SER A 222 9.60 33.89 18.40
C SER A 222 10.22 33.12 17.22
N LEU A 223 10.90 32.00 17.47
CA LEU A 223 11.42 31.11 16.41
C LEU A 223 10.30 30.48 15.57
N LEU A 224 9.22 30.05 16.22
CA LEU A 224 8.04 29.50 15.57
C LEU A 224 7.42 30.53 14.62
N ARG A 225 7.16 31.76 15.09
CA ARG A 225 6.44 32.80 14.34
C ARG A 225 7.28 33.49 13.26
N ALA A 226 8.57 33.76 13.51
CA ALA A 226 9.35 34.66 12.67
C ALA A 226 9.96 34.03 11.41
N ALA A 227 10.16 32.69 11.38
CA ALA A 227 10.84 32.05 10.24
C ALA A 227 10.43 30.60 9.96
N ALA A 228 10.19 29.80 10.99
CA ALA A 228 10.10 28.35 10.82
C ALA A 228 8.70 27.88 10.39
N LEU A 229 7.62 28.41 10.96
CA LEU A 229 6.24 28.02 10.62
C LEU A 229 5.85 28.35 9.16
N PRO A 230 6.00 29.60 8.66
CA PRO A 230 5.66 29.91 7.27
C PRO A 230 6.55 29.18 6.25
N ARG A 231 7.79 28.80 6.60
CA ARG A 231 8.66 28.06 5.69
C ARG A 231 8.47 26.55 5.72
N ILE A 232 8.55 25.93 6.89
CA ILE A 232 8.49 24.45 7.02
C ILE A 232 7.08 23.92 6.81
N ILE A 233 6.05 24.71 7.12
CA ILE A 233 4.65 24.31 6.89
C ILE A 233 4.07 25.05 5.68
N GLY A 234 4.22 26.38 5.62
CA GLY A 234 3.56 27.19 4.60
C GLY A 234 3.97 26.86 3.16
N LEU A 235 5.27 26.84 2.83
CA LEU A 235 5.71 26.54 1.45
C LEU A 235 5.36 25.10 0.99
N PRO A 236 5.60 24.04 1.79
CA PRO A 236 5.15 22.70 1.42
C PRO A 236 3.64 22.59 1.26
N LEU A 237 2.85 23.23 2.14
CA LEU A 237 1.40 23.26 2.02
C LEU A 237 0.95 23.97 0.74
N LEU A 238 1.57 25.10 0.40
CA LEU A 238 1.28 25.81 -0.84
C LEU A 238 1.50 24.89 -2.03
N VAL A 239 2.66 24.25 -2.13
CA VAL A 239 2.97 23.30 -3.22
C VAL A 239 1.98 22.12 -3.23
N ALA A 240 1.69 21.55 -2.05
CA ALA A 240 0.79 20.42 -1.92
C ALA A 240 -0.63 20.76 -2.37
N PHE A 241 -1.21 21.84 -1.85
CA PHE A 241 -2.55 22.29 -2.20
C PHE A 241 -2.65 22.82 -3.62
N SER A 242 -1.60 23.43 -4.17
CA SER A 242 -1.57 23.80 -5.59
C SER A 242 -1.67 22.57 -6.49
N MET A 243 -0.95 21.49 -6.18
CA MET A 243 -1.08 20.23 -6.92
C MET A 243 -2.43 19.56 -6.69
N VAL A 244 -2.89 19.49 -5.44
CA VAL A 244 -4.20 18.90 -5.13
C VAL A 244 -5.30 19.65 -5.89
N ALA A 245 -5.30 20.99 -5.86
CA ALA A 245 -6.22 21.81 -6.62
C ALA A 245 -6.12 21.52 -8.12
N ALA A 246 -4.90 21.51 -8.69
CA ALA A 246 -4.69 21.27 -10.12
C ALA A 246 -5.17 19.90 -10.62
N PHE A 247 -5.44 18.94 -9.75
CA PHE A 247 -5.89 17.59 -10.12
C PHE A 247 -7.19 17.16 -9.42
N TRP A 248 -7.90 18.07 -8.78
CA TRP A 248 -9.16 17.78 -8.10
C TRP A 248 -10.27 18.72 -8.58
N PRO A 249 -10.93 18.39 -9.71
CA PRO A 249 -11.97 19.24 -10.32
C PRO A 249 -13.06 19.67 -9.34
N ALA A 250 -13.55 18.75 -8.50
CA ALA A 250 -14.56 19.07 -7.49
C ALA A 250 -14.09 20.16 -6.50
N PHE A 251 -12.82 20.13 -6.10
CA PHE A 251 -12.23 21.14 -5.22
C PHE A 251 -12.02 22.48 -5.92
N LEU A 252 -11.65 22.48 -7.21
CA LEU A 252 -11.53 23.70 -8.00
C LEU A 252 -12.87 24.42 -8.16
N VAL A 253 -13.93 23.67 -8.45
CA VAL A 253 -15.29 24.22 -8.62
C VAL A 253 -15.86 24.66 -7.27
N ASN A 254 -15.66 23.85 -6.22
CA ASN A 254 -16.16 24.15 -4.89
C ASN A 254 -15.17 23.71 -3.80
N PRO A 255 -14.35 24.64 -3.26
CA PRO A 255 -13.39 24.32 -2.20
C PRO A 255 -14.00 23.75 -0.92
N SER A 256 -15.29 23.98 -0.65
CA SER A 256 -15.97 23.43 0.53
C SER A 256 -16.15 21.91 0.47
N VAL A 257 -15.96 21.28 -0.70
CA VAL A 257 -15.95 19.81 -0.86
C VAL A 257 -14.95 19.14 0.08
N ILE A 258 -13.91 19.84 0.52
CA ILE A 258 -12.92 19.33 1.46
C ILE A 258 -13.56 18.82 2.77
N PHE A 259 -14.63 19.47 3.25
CA PHE A 259 -15.32 19.06 4.47
C PHE A 259 -16.12 17.75 4.25
N ALA A 260 -16.80 17.64 3.11
CA ALA A 260 -17.48 16.40 2.71
C ALA A 260 -16.49 15.25 2.49
N ALA A 261 -15.35 15.52 1.86
CA ALA A 261 -14.28 14.56 1.62
C ALA A 261 -13.61 14.09 2.93
N LEU A 262 -13.38 14.99 3.89
CA LEU A 262 -12.89 14.64 5.22
C LEU A 262 -13.92 13.80 5.99
N GLY A 263 -15.20 14.20 5.98
CA GLY A 263 -16.28 13.43 6.60
C GLY A 263 -16.40 12.01 6.01
N THR A 264 -16.32 11.90 4.69
CA THR A 264 -16.34 10.63 3.97
C THR A 264 -15.09 9.79 4.25
N SER A 265 -13.92 10.40 4.43
CA SER A 265 -12.70 9.67 4.81
C SER A 265 -12.80 9.04 6.21
N MET A 266 -13.57 9.64 7.13
CA MET A 266 -13.77 9.14 8.50
C MET A 266 -14.94 8.16 8.62
N ARG A 267 -15.96 8.31 7.78
CA ARG A 267 -17.20 7.54 7.85
C ARG A 267 -17.63 7.06 6.47
N HIS A 268 -16.69 6.53 5.69
CA HIS A 268 -17.02 6.03 4.37
C HIS A 268 -18.10 4.94 4.49
N PRO A 269 -19.30 5.13 3.92
CA PRO A 269 -20.45 4.26 4.15
C PRO A 269 -20.33 2.99 3.31
N TRP A 270 -19.31 2.17 3.59
CA TRP A 270 -19.19 0.86 2.99
C TRP A 270 -19.99 -0.15 3.82
N GLY A 271 -21.31 -0.14 3.66
CA GLY A 271 -22.26 -0.93 4.45
C GLY A 271 -22.28 -2.43 4.13
N LYS A 272 -21.12 -3.08 4.11
CA LYS A 272 -20.98 -4.53 3.88
C LYS A 272 -20.31 -5.21 5.07
N SER A 273 -20.56 -6.51 5.22
CA SER A 273 -19.88 -7.33 6.22
C SER A 273 -18.50 -7.75 5.75
N VAL A 274 -17.57 -7.88 6.68
CA VAL A 274 -16.24 -8.46 6.48
C VAL A 274 -16.12 -9.75 7.28
N LEU A 275 -15.34 -10.70 6.78
CA LEU A 275 -14.98 -11.90 7.50
C LEU A 275 -13.88 -11.58 8.52
N PHE A 276 -14.18 -11.80 9.79
CA PHE A 276 -13.24 -11.62 10.90
C PHE A 276 -13.44 -12.71 11.95
N LYS A 277 -12.37 -13.46 12.27
CA LYS A 277 -12.37 -14.60 13.19
C LYS A 277 -13.49 -15.62 12.91
N GLY A 278 -13.80 -15.81 11.62
CA GLY A 278 -14.80 -16.79 11.17
C GLY A 278 -16.23 -16.28 11.12
N GLU A 279 -16.48 -15.04 11.57
CA GLU A 279 -17.80 -14.42 11.59
C GLU A 279 -17.88 -13.26 10.60
N TYR A 280 -19.06 -13.05 10.01
CA TYR A 280 -19.32 -11.88 9.17
C TYR A 280 -19.74 -10.71 10.06
N VAL A 281 -18.81 -9.80 10.31
CA VAL A 281 -19.03 -8.60 11.11
C VAL A 281 -19.32 -7.43 10.18
N TYR A 282 -20.35 -6.66 10.48
CA TYR A 282 -20.68 -5.47 9.69
C TYR A 282 -19.60 -4.39 9.88
N SER A 283 -19.15 -3.75 8.79
CA SER A 283 -18.05 -2.77 8.81
C SER A 283 -18.25 -1.58 9.75
N SER A 284 -19.50 -1.24 10.09
CA SER A 284 -19.82 -0.17 11.06
C SER A 284 -19.77 -0.62 12.53
N ASN A 285 -19.56 -1.91 12.80
CA ASN A 285 -19.53 -2.48 14.15
C ASN A 285 -18.32 -3.41 14.32
N LEU A 286 -17.14 -2.95 13.88
CA LEU A 286 -15.92 -3.72 14.04
C LEU A 286 -15.41 -3.66 15.48
N PRO A 287 -14.95 -4.80 16.04
CA PRO A 287 -14.36 -4.81 17.37
C PRO A 287 -13.01 -4.08 17.38
N TRP A 288 -12.62 -3.57 18.54
CA TRP A 288 -11.37 -2.78 18.71
C TRP A 288 -10.11 -3.56 18.28
N ASP A 289 -10.16 -4.89 18.38
CA ASP A 289 -9.06 -5.79 18.08
C ASP A 289 -8.96 -6.16 16.59
N TYR A 290 -9.91 -5.72 15.75
CA TYR A 290 -9.90 -5.96 14.30
C TYR A 290 -8.55 -5.56 13.67
N LEU A 291 -8.16 -4.29 13.82
CA LEU A 291 -6.95 -3.77 13.19
C LEU A 291 -5.66 -4.33 13.82
N PRO A 292 -5.50 -4.39 15.17
CA PRO A 292 -4.34 -5.03 15.79
C PRO A 292 -4.14 -6.50 15.35
N VAL A 293 -5.22 -7.27 15.27
CA VAL A 293 -5.17 -8.67 14.81
C VAL A 293 -4.72 -8.72 13.36
N TYR A 294 -5.33 -7.96 12.46
CA TYR A 294 -4.94 -7.94 11.03
C TYR A 294 -3.47 -7.52 10.84
N ILE A 295 -2.99 -6.50 11.53
CA ILE A 295 -1.57 -6.12 11.49
C ILE A 295 -0.69 -7.30 11.95
N ALA A 296 -1.05 -7.96 13.05
CA ALA A 296 -0.27 -9.06 13.59
C ALA A 296 -0.24 -10.28 12.66
N VAL A 297 -1.34 -10.62 11.98
CA VAL A 297 -1.42 -11.80 11.11
C VAL A 297 -0.93 -11.57 9.68
N ASN A 298 -0.96 -10.33 9.18
CA ASN A 298 -0.51 -9.99 7.82
C ASN A 298 0.99 -9.68 7.73
N LEU A 299 1.67 -9.51 8.87
CA LEU A 299 3.12 -9.37 8.92
C LEU A 299 3.81 -10.75 8.91
N PRO A 300 5.01 -10.88 8.31
CA PRO A 300 5.85 -12.07 8.47
C PRO A 300 6.04 -12.40 9.95
N ASP A 301 6.03 -13.70 10.31
CA ASP A 301 6.14 -14.22 11.68
C ASP A 301 7.25 -13.54 12.49
N ILE A 302 8.44 -13.39 11.89
CA ILE A 302 9.59 -12.78 12.57
C ILE A 302 9.36 -11.30 12.86
N LEU A 303 8.69 -10.58 11.97
CA LEU A 303 8.39 -9.16 12.16
C LEU A 303 7.30 -8.99 13.22
N THR A 304 6.32 -9.90 13.26
CA THR A 304 5.30 -9.94 14.32
C THR A 304 5.94 -10.19 15.70
N ILE A 305 6.83 -11.17 15.82
CA ILE A 305 7.53 -11.47 17.08
C ILE A 305 8.41 -10.30 17.53
N LEU A 306 9.10 -9.65 16.58
CA LEU A 306 10.02 -8.56 16.88
C LEU A 306 9.33 -7.21 17.05
N ALA A 307 8.04 -7.08 16.74
CA ALA A 307 7.32 -5.80 16.75
C ALA A 307 7.44 -5.09 18.10
N VAL A 308 7.15 -5.77 19.22
CA VAL A 308 7.23 -5.18 20.56
C VAL A 308 8.68 -4.82 20.93
N PRO A 309 9.68 -5.72 20.81
CA PRO A 309 11.09 -5.37 21.02
C PRO A 309 11.58 -4.17 20.18
N ILE A 310 11.14 -4.05 18.91
CA ILE A 310 11.48 -2.93 18.03
C ILE A 310 10.88 -1.63 18.55
N LEU A 311 9.62 -1.62 18.95
CA LEU A 311 8.96 -0.44 19.50
C LEU A 311 9.64 0.02 20.81
N VAL A 312 9.94 -0.93 21.70
CA VAL A 312 10.68 -0.64 22.95
C VAL A 312 12.06 -0.07 22.65
N TRP A 313 12.82 -0.69 21.75
CA TRP A 313 14.12 -0.18 21.32
C TRP A 313 14.03 1.23 20.75
N SER A 314 13.03 1.49 19.91
CA SER A 314 12.80 2.79 19.28
C SER A 314 12.47 3.87 20.31
N MET A 315 11.69 3.56 21.34
CA MET A 315 11.42 4.46 22.47
C MET A 315 12.69 4.77 23.29
N ILE A 316 13.51 3.75 23.56
CA ILE A 316 14.80 3.94 24.25
C ILE A 316 15.75 4.80 23.40
N ALA A 317 15.80 4.55 22.08
CA ALA A 317 16.63 5.30 21.14
C ALA A 317 16.16 6.76 21.01
N PHE A 318 14.85 7.00 20.97
CA PHE A 318 14.26 8.33 21.06
C PHE A 318 14.71 9.05 22.33
N TYR A 319 14.47 8.46 23.50
CA TYR A 319 14.82 9.06 24.79
C TYR A 319 16.30 9.41 24.86
N ARG A 320 17.21 8.50 24.49
CA ARG A 320 18.65 8.75 24.46
C ARG A 320 19.03 9.87 23.50
N SER A 321 18.39 9.95 22.33
CA SER A 321 18.65 10.98 21.33
C SER A 321 18.15 12.35 21.76
N TRP A 322 17.01 12.38 22.46
CA TRP A 322 16.46 13.58 23.08
C TRP A 322 17.39 14.12 24.17
N GLN A 323 17.85 13.27 25.09
CA GLN A 323 18.78 13.67 26.15
C GLN A 323 20.11 14.21 25.61
N ARG A 324 20.59 13.64 24.49
CA ARG A 324 21.82 14.09 23.81
C ARG A 324 21.60 15.25 22.84
N LEU A 325 20.37 15.76 22.73
CA LEU A 325 20.01 16.85 21.82
C LEU A 325 20.39 16.55 20.35
N HIS A 326 20.29 15.30 19.91
CA HIS A 326 20.53 14.93 18.52
C HIS A 326 19.25 15.11 17.69
N ALA A 327 19.06 16.31 17.12
CA ALA A 327 17.83 16.70 16.41
C ALA A 327 17.33 15.67 15.39
N ARG A 328 18.19 15.29 14.44
CA ARG A 328 17.91 14.26 13.43
C ARG A 328 17.40 12.95 14.02
N GLN A 329 18.08 12.43 15.05
CA GLN A 329 17.72 11.15 15.66
C GLN A 329 16.44 11.27 16.47
N ALA A 330 16.33 12.27 17.34
CA ALA A 330 15.16 12.45 18.19
C ALA A 330 13.89 12.66 17.36
N VAL A 331 13.95 13.53 16.35
CA VAL A 331 12.81 13.77 15.44
C VAL A 331 12.53 12.54 14.57
N GLY A 332 13.57 11.86 14.08
CA GLY A 332 13.40 10.64 13.29
C GLY A 332 12.70 9.52 14.05
N TRP A 333 13.14 9.22 15.27
CA TRP A 333 12.49 8.21 16.11
C TRP A 333 11.06 8.59 16.47
N SER A 334 10.81 9.86 16.84
CA SER A 334 9.45 10.30 17.17
C SER A 334 8.51 10.22 15.97
N LEU A 335 8.94 10.68 14.80
CA LEU A 335 8.12 10.67 13.59
C LEU A 335 7.80 9.26 13.13
N LEU A 336 8.79 8.36 13.13
CA LEU A 336 8.57 6.96 12.74
C LEU A 336 7.67 6.22 13.74
N LEU A 337 7.83 6.45 15.05
CA LEU A 337 6.95 5.88 16.08
C LEU A 337 5.51 6.40 15.95
N VAL A 338 5.34 7.72 15.83
CA VAL A 338 4.03 8.34 15.70
C VAL A 338 3.36 7.93 14.39
N ALA A 339 4.09 7.87 13.28
CA ALA A 339 3.54 7.40 12.00
C ALA A 339 3.13 5.92 12.02
N THR A 340 3.80 5.10 12.84
CA THR A 340 3.46 3.68 12.99
C THR A 340 2.28 3.45 13.95
N LEU A 341 2.23 4.19 15.07
CA LEU A 341 1.30 3.90 16.17
C LEU A 341 0.06 4.79 16.20
N LEU A 342 0.19 6.08 15.85
CA LEU A 342 -0.91 7.04 15.97
C LEU A 342 -2.09 6.71 15.05
N PRO A 343 -1.90 6.36 13.75
CA PRO A 343 -3.04 6.10 12.87
C PRO A 343 -3.91 4.92 13.32
N PRO A 344 -3.36 3.75 13.69
CA PRO A 344 -4.16 2.66 14.25
C PRO A 344 -4.90 3.07 15.53
N LEU A 345 -4.26 3.83 16.42
CA LEU A 345 -4.89 4.31 17.65
C LEU A 345 -6.07 5.24 17.35
N ILE A 346 -5.92 6.17 16.40
CA ILE A 346 -7.01 7.06 15.98
C ILE A 346 -8.21 6.26 15.47
N ILE A 347 -7.98 5.24 14.64
CA ILE A 347 -9.05 4.39 14.10
C ILE A 347 -9.79 3.65 15.20
N ILE A 348 -9.06 3.07 16.16
CA ILE A 348 -9.64 2.33 17.27
C ILE A 348 -10.46 3.28 18.16
N ILE A 349 -9.92 4.47 18.48
CA ILE A 349 -10.57 5.45 19.36
C ILE A 349 -11.81 6.08 18.68
N GLN A 350 -11.72 6.38 17.39
CA GLN A 350 -12.79 7.05 16.65
C GLN A 350 -13.80 6.07 16.04
N HIS A 351 -13.61 4.76 16.20
CA HIS A 351 -14.40 3.72 15.54
C HIS A 351 -14.56 3.97 14.03
N THR A 352 -13.46 4.36 13.38
CA THR A 352 -13.44 4.65 11.94
C THR A 352 -13.79 3.38 11.16
N MET A 353 -14.73 3.49 10.21
CA MET A 353 -15.12 2.37 9.35
C MET A 353 -13.94 1.99 8.44
N ILE A 354 -13.44 0.77 8.62
CA ILE A 354 -12.41 0.14 7.78
C ILE A 354 -12.92 -1.21 7.29
N TYR A 355 -12.26 -1.77 6.27
CA TYR A 355 -12.62 -3.08 5.73
C TYR A 355 -11.46 -3.72 4.97
N ASP A 356 -11.65 -5.00 4.60
CA ASP A 356 -10.69 -5.84 3.88
C ASP A 356 -9.30 -5.86 4.53
N GLY A 357 -9.29 -5.99 5.85
CA GLY A 357 -8.08 -6.11 6.66
C GLY A 357 -7.34 -4.78 6.82
N MET A 358 -6.01 -4.83 6.69
CA MET A 358 -5.15 -3.67 6.94
C MET A 358 -4.93 -2.76 5.71
N ARG A 359 -5.64 -2.96 4.59
CA ARG A 359 -5.41 -2.22 3.32
C ARG A 359 -5.40 -0.71 3.50
N HIS A 360 -6.32 -0.17 4.30
CA HIS A 360 -6.40 1.28 4.53
C HIS A 360 -5.20 1.84 5.28
N MET A 361 -4.45 0.99 5.99
CA MET A 361 -3.31 1.32 6.82
C MET A 361 -1.96 0.98 6.18
N MET A 362 -1.89 0.71 4.87
CA MET A 362 -0.60 0.37 4.23
C MET A 362 0.49 1.44 4.43
N PHE A 363 0.11 2.69 4.68
CA PHE A 363 1.06 3.78 4.94
C PHE A 363 1.80 3.69 6.28
N ILE A 364 1.36 2.83 7.21
CA ILE A 364 2.10 2.55 8.46
C ILE A 364 3.20 1.50 8.25
N VAL A 365 3.13 0.73 7.16
CA VAL A 365 4.06 -0.39 6.90
C VAL A 365 5.48 0.10 6.60
N PRO A 366 5.69 1.12 5.72
CA PRO A 366 7.03 1.66 5.50
C PRO A 366 7.73 2.22 6.76
N PRO A 367 7.11 3.08 7.60
CA PRO A 367 7.79 3.55 8.81
C PRO A 367 8.09 2.42 9.79
N PHE A 368 7.20 1.42 9.94
CA PHE A 368 7.47 0.23 10.75
C PHE A 368 8.66 -0.58 10.22
N ALA A 369 8.73 -0.80 8.90
CA ALA A 369 9.85 -1.46 8.25
C ALA A 369 11.17 -0.68 8.45
N VAL A 370 11.11 0.65 8.47
CA VAL A 370 12.28 1.49 8.77
C VAL A 370 12.74 1.34 10.23
N LEU A 371 11.82 1.36 11.20
CA LEU A 371 12.14 1.11 12.61
C LEU A 371 12.79 -0.27 12.78
N THR A 372 12.22 -1.28 12.14
CA THR A 372 12.73 -2.66 12.11
C THR A 372 14.15 -2.70 11.54
N GLY A 373 14.37 -2.09 10.38
CA GLY A 373 15.66 -2.08 9.71
C GLY A 373 16.76 -1.42 10.53
N ILE A 374 16.44 -0.29 11.17
CA ILE A 374 17.38 0.40 12.06
C ILE A 374 17.68 -0.44 13.32
N ALA A 375 16.66 -1.08 13.92
CA ALA A 375 16.85 -1.94 15.08
C ALA A 375 17.74 -3.15 14.76
N LEU A 376 17.48 -3.84 13.65
CA LEU A 376 18.29 -4.97 13.18
C LEU A 376 19.74 -4.57 12.92
N ALA A 377 19.97 -3.41 12.27
CA ALA A 377 21.31 -2.87 12.08
C ALA A 377 22.02 -2.62 13.43
N SER A 378 21.33 -1.97 14.37
CA SER A 378 21.86 -1.65 15.70
C SER A 378 22.21 -2.90 16.51
N TRP A 379 21.31 -3.88 16.54
CA TRP A 379 21.51 -5.13 17.26
C TRP A 379 22.61 -5.98 16.64
N GLY A 380 22.70 -6.03 15.31
CA GLY A 380 23.79 -6.69 14.60
C GLY A 380 25.17 -6.12 14.97
N ASP A 381 25.27 -4.79 15.10
CA ASP A 381 26.51 -4.12 15.50
C ASP A 381 26.86 -4.37 16.98
N ILE A 382 25.87 -4.44 17.86
CA ILE A 382 26.06 -4.78 19.28
C ILE A 382 26.58 -6.22 19.41
N LEU A 383 25.94 -7.16 18.73
CA LEU A 383 26.31 -8.58 18.73
C LEU A 383 27.70 -8.83 18.13
N ALA A 384 28.07 -8.05 17.10
CA ALA A 384 29.37 -8.15 16.45
C ALA A 384 30.55 -7.83 17.38
N ARG A 385 30.33 -7.10 18.47
CA ARG A 385 31.38 -6.72 19.43
C ARG A 385 31.69 -7.79 20.46
N SER A 386 30.77 -8.73 20.72
CA SER A 386 30.86 -9.63 21.89
C SER A 386 30.68 -11.11 21.59
N ARG A 387 29.99 -11.51 20.51
CA ARG A 387 29.63 -12.93 20.27
C ARG A 387 29.63 -13.32 18.78
N ARG A 388 30.82 -13.61 18.20
CA ARG A 388 30.99 -13.93 16.77
C ARG A 388 30.14 -15.13 16.30
N VAL A 389 30.06 -16.20 17.10
CA VAL A 389 29.29 -17.41 16.76
C VAL A 389 27.79 -17.10 16.73
N LEU A 390 27.27 -16.45 17.79
CA LEU A 390 25.86 -16.04 17.85
C LEU A 390 25.48 -15.14 16.67
N ARG A 391 26.36 -14.23 16.25
CA ARG A 391 26.16 -13.42 15.05
C ARG A 391 26.01 -14.26 13.78
N ILE A 392 26.88 -15.25 13.57
CA ILE A 392 26.82 -16.12 12.39
C ILE A 392 25.54 -16.94 12.39
N VAL A 393 25.19 -17.51 13.55
CA VAL A 393 23.95 -18.28 13.71
C VAL A 393 22.72 -17.42 13.42
N LEU A 394 22.61 -16.25 14.06
CA LEU A 394 21.48 -15.34 13.84
C LEU A 394 21.41 -14.88 12.39
N ALA A 395 22.53 -14.44 11.80
CA ALA A 395 22.57 -14.03 10.40
C ALA A 395 22.13 -15.18 9.47
N GLY A 396 22.62 -16.40 9.70
CA GLY A 396 22.20 -17.61 8.98
C GLY A 396 20.71 -17.89 9.12
N SER A 397 20.18 -17.86 10.35
CA SER A 397 18.74 -18.06 10.61
C SER A 397 17.87 -17.00 9.95
N PHE A 398 18.27 -15.72 10.00
CA PHE A 398 17.57 -14.63 9.30
C PHE A 398 17.63 -14.85 7.79
N SER A 399 18.79 -15.20 7.22
CA SER A 399 18.91 -15.48 5.78
C SER A 399 18.03 -16.65 5.35
N VAL A 400 18.02 -17.77 6.09
CA VAL A 400 17.14 -18.91 5.82
C VAL A 400 15.67 -18.51 5.93
N TYR A 401 15.30 -17.75 6.95
CA TYR A 401 13.93 -17.25 7.10
C TYR A 401 13.51 -16.35 5.94
N PHE A 402 14.33 -15.36 5.56
CA PHE A 402 14.02 -14.48 4.43
C PHE A 402 13.92 -15.26 3.12
N LEU A 403 14.80 -16.23 2.87
CA LEU A 403 14.73 -17.10 1.68
C LEU A 403 13.44 -17.93 1.67
N HIS A 404 13.08 -18.51 2.80
CA HIS A 404 11.81 -19.23 2.96
C HIS A 404 10.61 -18.30 2.73
N HIS A 405 10.69 -17.05 3.21
CA HIS A 405 9.63 -16.08 3.05
C HIS A 405 9.46 -15.63 1.59
N VAL A 406 10.57 -15.44 0.86
CA VAL A 406 10.54 -15.19 -0.59
C VAL A 406 9.93 -16.38 -1.33
N PHE A 407 10.23 -17.63 -0.91
CA PHE A 407 9.61 -18.82 -1.49
C PHE A 407 8.08 -18.84 -1.28
N ILE A 408 7.59 -18.44 -0.10
CA ILE A 408 6.14 -18.28 0.14
C ILE A 408 5.54 -17.23 -0.81
N MET A 409 6.23 -16.09 -1.01
CA MET A 409 5.76 -15.06 -1.96
C MET A 409 5.67 -15.60 -3.38
N ILE A 410 6.67 -16.37 -3.84
CA ILE A 410 6.64 -17.03 -5.16
C ILE A 410 5.46 -17.99 -5.26
N GLN A 411 5.18 -18.79 -4.21
CA GLN A 411 4.05 -19.71 -4.21
C GLN A 411 2.70 -19.00 -4.15
N LEU A 412 2.63 -17.81 -3.59
CA LEU A 412 1.40 -17.01 -3.55
C LEU A 412 1.16 -16.22 -4.81
N HIS A 413 2.19 -15.94 -5.60
CA HIS A 413 2.10 -15.08 -6.78
C HIS A 413 0.93 -15.48 -7.71
N PRO A 414 0.10 -14.51 -8.20
CA PRO A 414 0.11 -13.05 -7.96
C PRO A 414 -0.82 -12.60 -6.80
N TYR A 415 -0.99 -13.40 -5.76
CA TYR A 415 -1.91 -13.18 -4.64
C TYR A 415 -1.18 -12.87 -3.32
N GLU A 416 0.01 -12.28 -3.35
CA GLU A 416 0.81 -12.00 -2.15
C GLU A 416 0.07 -11.08 -1.15
N TYR A 417 -0.86 -10.25 -1.65
CA TYR A 417 -1.74 -9.40 -0.82
C TYR A 417 -2.70 -10.17 0.08
N THR A 418 -2.86 -11.48 -0.13
CA THR A 418 -3.71 -12.39 0.66
C THR A 418 -2.93 -13.16 1.74
N PHE A 419 -1.66 -12.82 1.97
CA PHE A 419 -0.80 -13.50 2.92
C PHE A 419 -1.28 -13.40 4.38
N TYR A 420 -1.21 -14.54 5.07
CA TYR A 420 -1.35 -14.68 6.52
C TYR A 420 -0.20 -15.51 7.09
N ASN A 421 0.32 -15.11 8.25
CA ASN A 421 1.38 -15.83 8.94
C ASN A 421 0.87 -17.03 9.75
N HIS A 422 1.77 -17.74 10.42
CA HIS A 422 1.41 -18.94 11.18
C HIS A 422 0.58 -18.65 12.43
N PHE A 423 0.61 -17.42 12.96
CA PHE A 423 -0.25 -17.03 14.09
C PHE A 423 -1.74 -16.98 13.70
N ALA A 424 -2.06 -16.87 12.41
CA ALA A 424 -3.43 -17.05 11.91
C ALA A 424 -3.88 -18.53 11.85
N GLY A 425 -3.00 -19.47 12.22
CA GLY A 425 -3.24 -20.91 12.09
C GLY A 425 -2.87 -21.48 10.71
N GLY A 426 -2.07 -20.74 9.94
CA GLY A 426 -1.66 -21.09 8.57
C GLY A 426 -2.72 -20.72 7.52
N MET A 427 -2.30 -20.69 6.26
CA MET A 427 -3.09 -20.17 5.13
C MET A 427 -4.48 -20.83 4.97
N PRO A 428 -4.63 -22.18 5.01
CA PRO A 428 -5.95 -22.80 4.86
C PRO A 428 -6.93 -22.44 5.97
N ARG A 429 -6.44 -22.34 7.22
CA ARG A 429 -7.27 -21.92 8.35
C ARG A 429 -7.59 -20.44 8.25
N ALA A 430 -6.60 -19.61 7.90
CA ALA A 430 -6.78 -18.17 7.73
C ALA A 430 -7.88 -17.84 6.70
N ALA A 431 -7.97 -18.59 5.61
CA ALA A 431 -9.02 -18.42 4.60
C ALA A 431 -10.46 -18.63 5.13
N THR A 432 -10.64 -19.31 6.25
CA THR A 432 -11.94 -19.44 6.92
C THR A 432 -12.19 -18.38 7.98
N GLN A 433 -11.13 -17.70 8.43
CA GLN A 433 -11.16 -16.76 9.54
C GLN A 433 -11.13 -15.31 9.09
N PHE A 434 -10.51 -15.02 7.95
CA PHE A 434 -10.22 -13.67 7.47
C PHE A 434 -10.48 -13.54 5.96
N GLU A 435 -10.58 -12.31 5.48
CA GLU A 435 -10.79 -12.01 4.05
C GLU A 435 -9.62 -12.51 3.18
N THR A 436 -9.91 -13.14 2.04
CA THR A 436 -8.89 -13.64 1.10
C THR A 436 -8.75 -12.73 -0.11
N ASP A 437 -9.15 -13.17 -1.30
CA ASP A 437 -9.12 -12.36 -2.52
C ASP A 437 -10.27 -11.34 -2.53
N TYR A 438 -10.13 -10.29 -1.73
CA TYR A 438 -11.08 -9.18 -1.69
C TYR A 438 -10.97 -8.21 -2.87
N TRP A 439 -9.91 -8.33 -3.66
CA TRP A 439 -9.71 -7.55 -4.88
C TRP A 439 -10.22 -8.21 -6.15
N ILE A 440 -10.72 -9.46 -6.05
CA ILE A 440 -11.23 -10.28 -7.17
C ILE A 440 -10.25 -10.47 -8.32
N THR A 441 -8.94 -10.43 -8.05
CA THR A 441 -7.93 -10.58 -9.11
C THR A 441 -7.88 -12.01 -9.67
N SER A 442 -8.43 -12.98 -8.93
CA SER A 442 -8.57 -14.37 -9.36
C SER A 442 -9.40 -14.57 -10.63
N TYR A 443 -10.18 -13.56 -11.05
CA TYR A 443 -10.93 -13.59 -12.31
C TYR A 443 -10.04 -13.82 -13.52
N ARG A 444 -8.81 -13.31 -13.54
CA ARG A 444 -7.88 -13.54 -14.66
C ARG A 444 -7.58 -15.03 -14.84
N GLU A 445 -7.17 -15.70 -13.78
CA GLU A 445 -6.85 -17.14 -13.82
C GLU A 445 -8.12 -17.98 -14.07
N ALA A 446 -9.27 -17.55 -13.53
CA ALA A 446 -10.54 -18.19 -13.80
C ALA A 446 -10.94 -18.11 -15.29
N ALA A 447 -10.75 -16.95 -15.94
CA ALA A 447 -11.01 -16.76 -17.35
C ALA A 447 -10.15 -17.69 -18.22
N LEU A 448 -8.85 -17.80 -17.92
CA LEU A 448 -7.95 -18.69 -18.66
C LEU A 448 -8.40 -20.15 -18.59
N LYS A 449 -8.76 -20.64 -17.39
CA LYS A 449 -9.28 -21.98 -17.20
C LYS A 449 -10.62 -22.22 -17.92
N ILE A 450 -11.49 -21.21 -17.97
CA ILE A 450 -12.75 -21.27 -18.74
C ILE A 450 -12.47 -21.39 -20.23
N ILE A 451 -11.51 -20.62 -20.75
CA ILE A 451 -11.13 -20.68 -22.18
C ILE A 451 -10.65 -22.07 -22.55
N ASP A 452 -9.79 -22.68 -21.74
CA ASP A 452 -9.28 -24.03 -21.98
C ASP A 452 -10.42 -25.05 -22.00
N TYR A 453 -11.32 -25.02 -21.01
CA TYR A 453 -12.48 -25.93 -20.97
C TYR A 453 -13.45 -25.69 -22.13
N ALA A 454 -13.72 -24.44 -22.49
CA ALA A 454 -14.60 -24.09 -23.60
C ALA A 454 -14.05 -24.54 -24.96
N ARG A 455 -12.71 -24.57 -25.14
CA ARG A 455 -12.08 -25.15 -26.33
C ARG A 455 -12.34 -26.64 -26.44
N GLU A 456 -12.24 -27.37 -25.33
CA GLU A 456 -12.55 -28.81 -25.30
C GLU A 456 -14.01 -29.09 -25.67
N ILE A 457 -14.95 -28.25 -25.23
CA ILE A 457 -16.37 -28.37 -25.63
C ILE A 457 -16.53 -28.15 -27.14
N ALA A 458 -15.97 -27.07 -27.67
CA ALA A 458 -16.09 -26.74 -29.09
C ALA A 458 -15.51 -27.86 -29.98
N GLU A 459 -14.39 -28.45 -29.57
CA GLU A 459 -13.77 -29.60 -30.22
C GLU A 459 -14.69 -30.83 -30.21
N LYS A 460 -15.28 -31.17 -29.06
CA LYS A 460 -16.25 -32.28 -28.92
C LYS A 460 -17.48 -32.08 -29.80
N GLU A 461 -17.97 -30.84 -29.89
CA GLU A 461 -19.11 -30.46 -30.72
C GLU A 461 -18.76 -30.34 -32.22
N LYS A 462 -17.47 -30.44 -32.58
CA LYS A 462 -16.96 -30.23 -33.94
C LYS A 462 -17.33 -28.87 -34.53
N VAL A 463 -17.37 -27.84 -33.68
CA VAL A 463 -17.60 -26.45 -34.07
C VAL A 463 -16.31 -25.65 -33.84
N ALA A 464 -16.02 -24.72 -34.75
CA ALA A 464 -14.90 -23.80 -34.53
C ALA A 464 -15.12 -22.98 -33.24
N PHE A 465 -14.10 -22.94 -32.38
CA PHE A 465 -14.18 -22.29 -31.06
C PHE A 465 -14.70 -20.85 -31.14
N GLU A 466 -14.23 -20.07 -32.12
CA GLU A 466 -14.62 -18.67 -32.32
C GLU A 466 -16.09 -18.50 -32.73
N LYS A 467 -16.73 -19.55 -33.22
CA LYS A 467 -18.14 -19.55 -33.66
C LYS A 467 -19.11 -20.05 -32.60
N ARG A 468 -18.63 -20.71 -31.54
CA ARG A 468 -19.46 -21.16 -30.42
C ARG A 468 -19.60 -20.03 -29.40
N PRO A 469 -20.78 -19.41 -29.24
CA PRO A 469 -20.96 -18.41 -28.20
C PRO A 469 -20.98 -19.06 -26.83
N PHE A 470 -20.35 -18.42 -25.85
CA PHE A 470 -20.37 -18.84 -24.46
C PHE A 470 -20.79 -17.69 -23.55
N THR A 471 -21.47 -17.99 -22.45
CA THR A 471 -21.89 -17.01 -21.46
C THR A 471 -21.28 -17.36 -20.10
N VAL A 472 -20.62 -16.38 -19.47
CA VAL A 472 -20.01 -16.53 -18.14
C VAL A 472 -20.73 -15.65 -17.14
N GLY A 473 -21.31 -16.28 -16.12
CA GLY A 473 -21.82 -15.59 -14.94
C GLY A 473 -20.68 -15.26 -13.98
N VAL A 474 -20.74 -14.07 -13.39
CA VAL A 474 -19.92 -13.71 -12.22
C VAL A 474 -20.81 -13.19 -11.10
N ILE A 475 -20.32 -13.29 -9.86
CA ILE A 475 -21.06 -12.77 -8.69
C ILE A 475 -20.93 -11.25 -8.59
N TYR A 476 -19.73 -10.72 -8.87
CA TYR A 476 -19.44 -9.29 -8.74
C TYR A 476 -18.68 -8.77 -9.96
N VAL A 477 -19.03 -7.56 -10.41
CA VAL A 477 -18.30 -6.75 -11.39
C VAL A 477 -17.88 -7.51 -12.66
N PRO A 478 -18.81 -7.79 -13.60
CA PRO A 478 -18.53 -8.43 -14.89
C PRO A 478 -17.36 -7.82 -15.68
N GLU A 479 -17.19 -6.51 -15.56
CA GLU A 479 -16.14 -5.73 -16.24
C GLU A 479 -14.71 -6.12 -15.80
N ASN A 480 -14.53 -6.81 -14.67
CA ASN A 480 -13.23 -7.32 -14.23
C ASN A 480 -12.85 -8.66 -14.89
N LEU A 481 -13.82 -9.43 -15.38
CA LEU A 481 -13.58 -10.72 -16.05
C LEU A 481 -13.49 -10.56 -17.57
N LYS A 482 -14.42 -9.77 -18.14
CA LYS A 482 -14.61 -9.60 -19.58
C LYS A 482 -13.32 -9.32 -20.39
N PRO A 483 -12.37 -8.49 -19.92
CA PRO A 483 -11.15 -8.20 -20.68
C PRO A 483 -10.23 -9.41 -20.90
N PHE A 484 -10.40 -10.48 -20.12
CA PHE A 484 -9.62 -11.71 -20.24
C PHE A 484 -10.27 -12.77 -21.12
N LEU A 485 -11.49 -12.54 -21.61
CA LEU A 485 -12.23 -13.49 -22.43
C LEU A 485 -12.24 -13.06 -23.92
N PRO A 486 -12.22 -14.03 -24.86
CA PRO A 486 -12.34 -13.73 -26.29
C PRO A 486 -13.74 -13.19 -26.68
N GLY A 487 -13.86 -12.64 -27.89
CA GLY A 487 -15.07 -11.94 -28.35
C GLY A 487 -16.34 -12.80 -28.48
N ASN A 488 -16.23 -14.13 -28.52
CA ASN A 488 -17.37 -15.05 -28.51
C ASN A 488 -17.95 -15.29 -27.11
N PHE A 489 -17.36 -14.69 -26.07
CA PHE A 489 -17.88 -14.76 -24.69
C PHE A 489 -18.69 -13.53 -24.34
N SER A 490 -19.84 -13.75 -23.71
CA SER A 490 -20.57 -12.70 -22.99
C SER A 490 -20.42 -12.91 -21.48
N VAL A 491 -20.35 -11.81 -20.72
CA VAL A 491 -20.24 -11.87 -19.26
C VAL A 491 -21.45 -11.20 -18.64
N VAL A 492 -22.10 -11.90 -17.71
CA VAL A 492 -23.30 -11.43 -17.02
C VAL A 492 -23.10 -11.45 -15.52
N GLU A 493 -23.79 -10.57 -14.82
CA GLU A 493 -23.88 -10.63 -13.37
C GLU A 493 -24.99 -11.62 -13.00
N ILE A 494 -24.66 -12.66 -12.23
CA ILE A 494 -25.59 -13.76 -11.98
C ILE A 494 -26.83 -13.32 -11.19
N SER A 495 -26.70 -12.27 -10.38
CA SER A 495 -27.83 -11.64 -9.67
C SER A 495 -28.92 -11.10 -10.61
N LYS A 496 -28.57 -10.81 -11.87
CA LYS A 496 -29.45 -10.21 -12.88
C LYS A 496 -29.87 -11.19 -13.97
N ASN A 497 -29.01 -12.16 -14.29
CA ASN A 497 -29.29 -13.18 -15.28
C ASN A 497 -28.68 -14.53 -14.87
N ASN A 498 -29.53 -15.53 -14.68
CA ASN A 498 -29.15 -16.89 -14.28
C ASN A 498 -28.86 -17.82 -15.47
N GLU A 499 -28.96 -17.33 -16.70
CA GLU A 499 -28.66 -18.09 -17.92
C GLU A 499 -27.21 -17.85 -18.33
N CYS A 500 -26.31 -18.71 -17.85
CA CYS A 500 -24.92 -18.76 -18.29
C CYS A 500 -24.40 -20.20 -18.34
N ASP A 501 -23.40 -20.44 -19.20
CA ASP A 501 -22.76 -21.74 -19.42
C ASP A 501 -21.74 -22.05 -18.32
N PHE A 502 -21.02 -21.00 -17.91
CA PHE A 502 -19.98 -21.04 -16.88
C PHE A 502 -20.30 -20.05 -15.77
N LEU A 503 -19.81 -20.34 -14.57
CA LEU A 503 -19.91 -19.46 -13.42
C LEU A 503 -18.57 -19.35 -12.70
N VAL A 504 -18.08 -18.13 -12.53
CA VAL A 504 -16.96 -17.82 -11.63
C VAL A 504 -17.51 -17.33 -10.31
N ALA A 505 -17.31 -18.11 -9.26
CA ALA A 505 -17.78 -17.80 -7.92
C ALA A 505 -16.60 -17.58 -6.95
N THR A 506 -16.49 -16.38 -6.39
CA THR A 506 -15.43 -16.05 -5.42
C THR A 506 -15.74 -16.65 -4.05
N THR A 507 -14.72 -16.94 -3.24
CA THR A 507 -14.92 -17.40 -1.86
C THR A 507 -15.29 -16.26 -0.90
N ARG A 508 -15.09 -15.01 -1.34
CA ARG A 508 -15.58 -13.82 -0.64
C ARG A 508 -17.10 -13.90 -0.44
N TRP A 509 -17.56 -13.59 0.77
CA TRP A 509 -18.97 -13.70 1.18
C TRP A 509 -19.62 -15.06 0.88
N ARG A 510 -18.83 -16.14 0.86
CA ARG A 510 -19.27 -17.50 0.52
C ARG A 510 -19.92 -17.60 -0.86
N GLY A 511 -19.49 -16.78 -1.82
CA GLY A 511 -20.03 -16.78 -3.18
C GLY A 511 -19.95 -18.16 -3.84
N ASP A 512 -18.91 -18.93 -3.56
CA ASP A 512 -18.72 -20.33 -3.96
C ASP A 512 -19.82 -21.27 -3.45
N LYS A 513 -20.38 -20.99 -2.26
CA LYS A 513 -21.42 -21.79 -1.61
C LYS A 513 -22.84 -21.30 -1.88
N THR A 514 -23.03 -20.00 -2.06
CA THR A 514 -24.35 -19.37 -2.30
C THR A 514 -24.71 -19.33 -3.78
N SER A 515 -23.73 -19.46 -4.67
CA SER A 515 -23.97 -19.64 -6.11
C SER A 515 -24.64 -20.98 -6.43
N PRO A 516 -25.34 -21.09 -7.59
CA PRO A 516 -25.94 -22.34 -8.03
C PRO A 516 -25.02 -23.57 -7.88
N PRO A 517 -25.58 -24.74 -7.48
CA PRO A 517 -24.82 -25.94 -7.14
C PRO A 517 -24.39 -26.73 -8.38
N TRP A 518 -23.81 -26.06 -9.39
CA TRP A 518 -23.29 -26.71 -10.58
C TRP A 518 -21.96 -27.42 -10.31
N PRO A 519 -21.61 -28.46 -11.10
CA PRO A 519 -20.31 -29.13 -11.01
C PRO A 519 -19.14 -28.15 -11.06
N ILE A 520 -18.20 -28.29 -10.13
CA ILE A 520 -16.94 -27.52 -10.12
C ILE A 520 -15.99 -28.15 -11.13
N ILE A 521 -15.67 -27.41 -12.18
CA ILE A 521 -14.72 -27.83 -13.23
C ILE A 521 -13.31 -27.28 -13.00
N GLY A 522 -13.15 -26.30 -12.10
CA GLY A 522 -11.84 -25.73 -11.78
C GLY A 522 -11.82 -24.90 -10.50
N ARG A 523 -10.62 -24.71 -9.95
CA ARG A 523 -10.35 -23.84 -8.79
C ARG A 523 -9.14 -22.95 -9.06
N VAL A 524 -9.21 -21.73 -8.53
CA VAL A 524 -8.08 -20.81 -8.41
C VAL A 524 -7.63 -20.84 -6.96
N GLU A 525 -6.49 -21.47 -6.70
CA GLU A 525 -6.02 -21.75 -5.34
C GLU A 525 -4.50 -21.60 -5.22
N ARG A 526 -4.03 -21.18 -4.03
CA ARG A 526 -2.62 -21.18 -3.63
C ARG A 526 -2.52 -21.58 -2.17
N LEU A 527 -1.53 -22.42 -1.83
CA LEU A 527 -1.23 -22.82 -0.45
C LEU A 527 -2.46 -23.29 0.35
N GLY A 528 -3.38 -24.00 -0.31
CA GLY A 528 -4.62 -24.51 0.29
C GLY A 528 -5.71 -23.45 0.53
N MET A 529 -5.55 -22.22 0.04
CA MET A 529 -6.60 -21.21 0.00
C MET A 529 -7.25 -21.17 -1.38
N THR A 530 -8.57 -21.31 -1.43
CA THR A 530 -9.36 -21.13 -2.64
C THR A 530 -9.80 -19.67 -2.75
N PHE A 531 -9.50 -19.02 -3.87
CA PHE A 531 -9.90 -17.64 -4.16
C PHE A 531 -11.19 -17.59 -4.97
N ALA A 532 -11.29 -18.47 -5.98
CA ALA A 532 -12.49 -18.62 -6.80
C ALA A 532 -12.67 -20.07 -7.26
N VAL A 533 -13.92 -20.46 -7.47
CA VAL A 533 -14.31 -21.72 -8.09
C VAL A 533 -14.98 -21.45 -9.44
N ILE A 534 -14.74 -22.36 -10.38
CA ILE A 534 -15.32 -22.33 -11.72
C ILE A 534 -16.31 -23.48 -11.80
N LYS A 535 -17.55 -23.16 -12.14
CA LYS A 535 -18.63 -24.13 -12.29
C LYS A 535 -19.17 -24.10 -13.72
N SER A 536 -19.73 -25.20 -14.21
CA SER A 536 -20.31 -25.27 -15.56
C SER A 536 -21.62 -26.05 -15.59
N ARG A 537 -22.54 -25.63 -16.46
CA ARG A 537 -23.73 -26.41 -16.84
C ARG A 537 -23.47 -27.39 -18.00
N LEU A 538 -22.36 -27.20 -18.73
CA LEU A 538 -21.99 -27.96 -19.91
C LEU A 538 -21.11 -29.17 -19.56
N TYR A 539 -21.35 -29.77 -18.39
CA TYR A 539 -20.57 -30.91 -17.89
C TYR A 539 -20.92 -32.20 -18.64
#